data_AF-A0A0G1U043-F1
#
_entry.id   AF-A0A0G1U043-F1
#
_cell.length_a   1.000
_cell.length_b   1.000
_cell.length_c   1.000
_cell.angle_alpha   90.00
_cell.angle_beta   90.00
_cell.angle_gamma   90.00
#
_symmetry.space_group_name_H-M   'P 1'
#
loop_
_entity.id
_entity.type
_entity.pdbx_description
1 polymer ?
#
loop_
_entity_poly.entity_id
_entity_poly.type
_entity_poly.pdbx_seq_one_letter_code
_entity_poly.pdbx_strand_id
1 'polypeptide(L)'
;MTGIILEIRAGAGGDEAALFARELTGMYTKFAAKRNWKVLFVDESTNNIGGLKEITFEIHGNGVYEALKQESGVHRVQRVPKTEKSGRIHTSTASVAILKMVEPKEVVIHPQ
;
A
#
# COMPACT_ATOMS: atom_id res chain seq x y z
N MET A 1 9.87 -3.29 -19.50
CA MET A 1 8.59 -3.34 -18.75
C MET A 1 8.43 -2.05 -17.94
N THR A 2 7.27 -1.37 -17.99
CA THR A 2 7.01 -0.17 -17.17
C THR A 2 6.00 -0.51 -16.09
N GLY A 3 6.46 -0.52 -14.84
CA GLY A 3 5.62 -0.81 -13.68
C GLY A 3 6.23 -0.29 -12.39
N ILE A 4 5.47 -0.42 -11.33
CA ILE A 4 5.91 -0.12 -9.96
C ILE A 4 5.63 -1.31 -9.05
N ILE A 5 6.38 -1.39 -7.96
CA ILE A 5 6.01 -2.12 -6.76
C ILE A 5 5.42 -1.10 -5.79
N LEU A 6 4.23 -1.37 -5.29
CA LEU A 6 3.54 -0.57 -4.28
C LEU A 6 3.45 -1.41 -3.01
N GLU A 7 4.06 -0.90 -1.94
CA GLU A 7 4.00 -1.49 -0.61
C GLU A 7 3.17 -0.58 0.31
N ILE A 8 2.23 -1.15 1.05
CA ILE A 8 1.46 -0.46 2.08
C ILE A 8 1.66 -1.19 3.40
N ARG A 9 2.03 -0.45 4.45
CA ARG A 9 2.16 -1.00 5.81
C ARG A 9 1.29 -0.21 6.79
N ALA A 10 0.66 -0.93 7.70
CA ALA A 10 -0.05 -0.31 8.83
C ALA A 10 0.96 0.44 9.72
N GLY A 11 0.67 1.69 10.05
CA GLY A 11 1.47 2.52 10.94
C GLY A 11 0.93 2.54 12.38
N ALA A 12 1.00 3.70 13.02
CA ALA A 12 0.38 3.92 14.32
C ALA A 12 -1.15 3.87 14.21
N GLY A 13 -1.81 3.20 15.18
CA GLY A 13 -3.28 3.04 15.20
C GLY A 13 -3.76 1.58 15.31
N GLY A 14 -2.85 0.61 15.34
CA GLY A 14 -3.15 -0.81 15.59
C GLY A 14 -4.10 -1.39 14.54
N ASP A 15 -5.16 -2.03 15.00
CA ASP A 15 -6.17 -2.65 14.12
C ASP A 15 -6.85 -1.67 13.16
N GLU A 16 -7.06 -0.42 13.58
CA GLU A 16 -7.63 0.62 12.71
C GLU A 16 -6.64 1.05 11.61
N ALA A 17 -5.33 1.07 11.92
CA ALA A 17 -4.30 1.32 10.90
C ALA A 17 -4.28 0.21 9.85
N ALA A 18 -4.47 -1.06 10.26
CA ALA A 18 -4.54 -2.18 9.33
C ALA A 18 -5.80 -2.14 8.46
N LEU A 19 -6.95 -1.72 9.00
CA LEU A 19 -8.15 -1.47 8.21
C LEU A 19 -7.95 -0.33 7.21
N PHE A 20 -7.28 0.75 7.63
CA PHE A 20 -6.96 1.87 6.75
C PHE A 20 -6.01 1.47 5.62
N ALA A 21 -4.98 0.66 5.90
CA ALA A 21 -4.10 0.10 4.88
C ALA A 21 -4.90 -0.67 3.81
N ARG A 22 -5.91 -1.46 4.22
CA ARG A 22 -6.81 -2.18 3.30
C ARG A 22 -7.68 -1.25 2.46
N GLU A 23 -8.13 -0.14 3.03
CA GLU A 23 -8.87 0.89 2.27
C GLU A 23 -7.99 1.55 1.22
N LEU A 24 -6.73 1.87 1.54
CA LEU A 24 -5.75 2.39 0.59
C LEU A 24 -5.48 1.39 -0.54
N THR A 25 -5.29 0.10 -0.23
CA THR A 25 -5.17 -0.96 -1.25
C THR A 25 -6.39 -0.95 -2.18
N GLY A 26 -7.59 -0.89 -1.62
CA GLY A 26 -8.84 -0.81 -2.37
C GLY A 26 -8.92 0.45 -3.24
N MET A 27 -8.41 1.59 -2.76
CA MET A 27 -8.34 2.84 -3.52
C MET A 27 -7.40 2.71 -4.72
N TYR A 28 -6.17 2.25 -4.50
CA TYR A 28 -5.16 2.13 -5.56
C TYR A 28 -5.53 1.10 -6.62
N THR A 29 -6.08 -0.05 -6.22
CA THR A 29 -6.55 -1.09 -7.16
C THR A 29 -7.70 -0.58 -8.04
N LYS A 30 -8.66 0.16 -7.46
CA LYS A 30 -9.72 0.82 -8.23
C LYS A 30 -9.18 1.92 -9.15
N PHE A 31 -8.20 2.70 -8.70
CA PHE A 31 -7.55 3.72 -9.53
C PHE A 31 -6.82 3.10 -10.72
N ALA A 32 -6.06 2.02 -10.49
CA ALA A 32 -5.39 1.26 -11.53
C ALA A 32 -6.38 0.68 -12.55
N ALA A 33 -7.50 0.11 -12.09
CA ALA A 33 -8.56 -0.40 -12.98
C ALA A 33 -9.15 0.71 -13.87
N LYS A 34 -9.42 1.91 -13.32
CA LYS A 34 -9.88 3.07 -14.11
C LYS A 34 -8.88 3.54 -15.18
N ARG A 35 -7.58 3.27 -14.96
CA ARG A 35 -6.49 3.59 -15.89
C ARG A 35 -6.16 2.43 -16.85
N ASN A 36 -6.92 1.32 -16.80
CA ASN A 36 -6.62 0.08 -17.52
C ASN A 36 -5.21 -0.47 -17.21
N TRP A 37 -4.71 -0.25 -16.00
CA TRP A 37 -3.46 -0.84 -15.53
C TRP A 37 -3.71 -2.21 -14.91
N LYS A 38 -2.75 -3.12 -15.11
CA LYS A 38 -2.80 -4.47 -14.57
C LYS A 38 -2.21 -4.48 -13.16
N VAL A 39 -2.95 -5.03 -12.21
CA VAL A 39 -2.49 -5.23 -10.83
C VAL A 39 -2.14 -6.70 -10.61
N LEU A 40 -1.03 -6.98 -9.94
CA LEU A 40 -0.61 -8.33 -9.53
C LEU A 40 -0.23 -8.29 -8.04
N PHE A 41 -0.97 -9.02 -7.21
CA PHE A 41 -0.62 -9.14 -5.78
C PHE A 41 0.58 -10.06 -5.61
N VAL A 42 1.53 -9.64 -4.77
CA VAL A 42 2.79 -10.36 -4.53
C VAL A 42 2.77 -11.02 -3.17
N ASP A 43 2.47 -10.25 -2.12
CA ASP A 43 2.45 -10.74 -0.75
C ASP A 43 1.48 -9.93 0.10
N GLU A 44 0.88 -10.57 1.11
CA GLU A 44 0.01 -9.91 2.08
C GLU A 44 0.11 -10.53 3.48
N SER A 45 0.09 -9.67 4.49
CA SER A 45 -0.01 -10.04 5.90
C SER A 45 -1.27 -9.42 6.49
N THR A 46 -2.16 -10.25 7.02
CA THR A 46 -3.45 -9.82 7.56
C THR A 46 -3.46 -9.83 9.09
N ASN A 47 -4.42 -9.12 9.70
CA ASN A 47 -4.77 -9.28 11.12
C ASN A 47 -6.10 -10.04 11.28
N ASN A 48 -6.47 -10.33 12.54
CA ASN A 48 -7.64 -11.15 12.88
C ASN A 48 -8.99 -10.51 12.55
N ILE A 49 -9.03 -9.21 12.23
CA ILE A 49 -10.27 -8.49 11.89
C ILE A 49 -10.35 -8.13 10.39
N GLY A 50 -9.46 -8.70 9.57
CA GLY A 50 -9.45 -8.46 8.13
C GLY A 50 -8.86 -7.10 7.72
N GLY A 51 -8.01 -6.49 8.53
CA GLY A 51 -7.07 -5.45 8.12
C GLY A 51 -5.78 -6.03 7.52
N LEU A 52 -4.99 -5.19 6.86
CA LEU A 52 -3.67 -5.54 6.32
C LEU A 52 -2.57 -4.92 7.20
N LYS A 53 -1.72 -5.77 7.77
CA LYS A 53 -0.49 -5.32 8.44
C LYS A 53 0.53 -4.85 7.41
N GLU A 54 0.68 -5.62 6.34
CA GLU A 54 1.45 -5.23 5.16
C GLU A 54 0.83 -5.83 3.90
N ILE A 55 1.03 -5.18 2.76
CA ILE A 55 0.69 -5.73 1.45
C ILE A 55 1.62 -5.15 0.40
N THR A 56 2.05 -6.01 -0.51
CA THR A 56 2.91 -5.65 -1.65
C THR A 56 2.25 -6.13 -2.92
N PHE A 57 2.15 -5.23 -3.90
CA PHE A 57 1.61 -5.56 -5.21
C PHE A 57 2.26 -4.73 -6.31
N GLU A 58 2.22 -5.29 -7.51
CA GLU A 58 2.73 -4.65 -8.71
C GLU A 58 1.61 -3.96 -9.46
N ILE A 59 1.91 -2.81 -10.06
CA ILE A 59 1.03 -2.15 -11.03
C ILE A 59 1.79 -1.95 -12.34
N HIS A 60 1.27 -2.56 -13.40
CA HIS A 60 1.85 -2.53 -14.75
C HIS A 60 1.02 -1.66 -15.68
N GLY A 61 1.68 -0.77 -16.40
CA GLY A 61 1.03 0.15 -17.32
C GLY A 61 1.93 1.32 -17.73
N ASN A 62 1.53 2.02 -18.79
CA ASN A 62 2.25 3.21 -19.22
C ASN A 62 2.02 4.38 -18.24
N GLY A 63 3.08 5.09 -17.88
CA GLY A 63 3.01 6.28 -17.01
C GLY A 63 2.68 6.02 -15.54
N VAL A 64 2.63 4.76 -15.09
CA VAL A 64 2.23 4.40 -13.71
C VAL A 64 3.10 5.10 -12.67
N TYR A 65 4.43 5.06 -12.84
CA TYR A 65 5.35 5.67 -11.89
C TYR A 65 5.17 7.19 -11.80
N GLU A 66 5.03 7.88 -12.94
CA GLU A 66 4.85 9.34 -12.94
C GLU A 66 3.54 9.76 -12.25
N ALA A 67 2.50 8.95 -12.40
CA ALA A 67 1.22 9.21 -11.77
C ALA A 67 1.20 8.93 -10.25
N LEU A 68 2.00 7.96 -9.78
CA LEU A 68 1.94 7.49 -8.39
C LEU A 68 3.17 7.84 -7.55
N LYS A 69 4.26 8.38 -8.12
CA LYS A 69 5.50 8.69 -7.37
C LYS A 69 5.29 9.61 -6.15
N GLN A 70 4.29 10.49 -6.20
CA GLN A 70 3.95 11.42 -5.12
C GLN A 70 3.14 10.78 -3.98
N GLU A 71 2.71 9.53 -4.14
CA GLU A 71 1.95 8.80 -3.13
C GLU A 71 2.84 8.23 -2.01
N SER A 72 4.15 8.22 -2.20
CA SER A 72 5.09 7.74 -1.19
C SER A 72 5.07 8.63 0.05
N GLY A 73 4.86 8.03 1.21
CA GLY A 73 4.83 8.76 2.47
C GLY A 73 3.86 8.15 3.48
N VAL A 74 3.62 8.89 4.56
CA VAL A 74 2.68 8.50 5.62
C VAL A 74 1.32 9.14 5.35
N HIS A 75 0.32 8.30 5.19
CA HIS A 75 -1.08 8.69 5.04
C HIS A 75 -1.77 8.63 6.39
N ARG A 76 -2.59 9.63 6.72
CA ARG A 76 -3.28 9.75 8.02
C ARG A 76 -4.79 9.69 7.83
N VAL A 77 -5.48 8.94 8.68
CA VAL A 77 -6.94 8.91 8.77
C VAL A 77 -7.39 9.35 10.16
N GLN A 78 -8.49 10.11 10.21
CA GLN A 78 -9.13 10.53 11.46
C GLN A 78 -10.64 10.26 11.34
N ARG A 79 -11.14 9.32 12.14
CA ARG A 79 -12.56 8.94 12.17
C ARG A 79 -12.89 8.18 13.45
N VAL A 80 -14.17 7.91 13.67
CA VAL A 80 -14.60 6.92 14.66
C VAL A 80 -14.31 5.52 14.09
N PRO A 81 -13.40 4.72 14.70
CA PRO A 81 -13.10 3.38 14.21
C PRO A 81 -14.32 2.48 14.22
N LYS A 82 -14.34 1.51 13.30
CA LYS A 82 -15.40 0.48 13.30
C LYS A 82 -15.37 -0.39 14.56
N THR A 83 -14.24 -0.44 15.24
CA THR A 83 -14.04 -1.18 16.49
C THR A 83 -14.41 -0.38 17.75
N GLU A 84 -14.71 0.93 17.62
CA GLU A 84 -14.94 1.84 18.74
C GLU A 84 -16.44 2.01 19.02
N LYS A 85 -16.84 1.89 20.30
CA LYS A 85 -18.26 1.94 20.72
C LYS A 85 -18.67 3.30 21.29
N SER A 86 -17.71 4.13 21.72
CA SER A 86 -17.98 5.39 22.42
C SER A 86 -18.12 6.61 21.51
N GLY A 87 -17.97 6.44 20.19
CA GLY A 87 -18.04 7.55 19.22
C GLY A 87 -16.81 8.46 19.21
N ARG A 88 -15.72 8.08 19.86
CA ARG A 88 -14.48 8.86 19.89
C ARG A 88 -13.75 8.78 18.55
N ILE A 89 -13.21 9.91 18.10
CA ILE A 89 -12.39 9.98 16.90
C ILE A 89 -10.97 9.52 17.25
N HIS A 90 -10.47 8.53 16.52
CA HIS A 90 -9.09 8.08 16.61
C HIS A 90 -8.30 8.57 15.40
N THR A 91 -6.99 8.71 15.58
CA THR A 91 -6.05 9.03 14.51
C THR A 91 -5.20 7.81 14.26
N SER A 92 -5.18 7.34 13.01
CA SER A 92 -4.37 6.21 12.55
C SER A 92 -3.56 6.59 11.32
N THR A 93 -2.53 5.80 11.01
CA THR A 93 -1.61 6.05 9.90
C THR A 93 -1.29 4.77 9.14
N ALA A 94 -0.92 4.90 7.87
CA ALA A 94 -0.35 3.83 7.05
C ALA A 94 0.76 4.42 6.18
N SER A 95 1.86 3.71 5.99
CA SER A 95 2.92 4.12 5.07
C SER A 95 2.67 3.51 3.70
N VAL A 96 2.89 4.29 2.65
CA VAL A 96 2.89 3.86 1.25
C VAL A 96 4.29 4.08 0.69
N ALA A 97 4.85 3.06 0.03
CA ALA A 97 6.12 3.15 -0.68
C ALA A 97 5.93 2.76 -2.15
N ILE A 98 6.44 3.60 -3.05
CA ILE A 98 6.35 3.42 -4.50
C ILE A 98 7.75 3.22 -5.06
N LEU A 99 8.03 2.00 -5.54
CA LEU A 99 9.31 1.63 -6.11
C LEU A 99 9.16 1.43 -7.61
N LYS A 100 9.98 2.13 -8.40
CA LYS A 100 10.01 1.92 -9.85
C LYS A 100 10.62 0.54 -10.14
N MET A 101 9.94 -0.27 -10.95
CA MET A 101 10.55 -1.48 -11.47
C MET A 101 11.67 -1.13 -12.43
N VAL A 102 12.83 -1.73 -12.20
CA VAL A 102 14.01 -1.62 -13.06
C VAL A 102 14.36 -3.02 -13.55
N GLU A 103 14.99 -3.11 -14.71
CA GLU A 103 15.47 -4.40 -15.19
C GLU A 103 16.54 -4.93 -14.23
N PRO A 104 16.53 -6.24 -13.93
CA PRO A 104 17.58 -6.86 -13.14
C PRO A 104 18.92 -6.59 -13.82
N LYS A 105 19.80 -5.85 -13.14
CA LYS A 105 21.21 -5.81 -13.51
C LYS A 105 21.91 -6.89 -12.71
N GLU A 106 22.89 -7.54 -13.32
CA GLU A 106 23.75 -8.48 -12.62
C GLU A 106 24.50 -7.71 -11.52
N VAL A 107 24.18 -8.01 -10.26
CA VAL A 107 24.85 -7.45 -9.09
C VAL A 107 25.60 -8.60 -8.42
N VAL A 108 26.94 -8.52 -8.46
CA VAL A 108 27.79 -9.48 -7.76
C VAL A 108 27.82 -9.08 -6.29
N ILE A 109 27.13 -9.85 -5.44
CA ILE A 109 27.22 -9.71 -3.98
C ILE A 109 28.35 -10.64 -3.52
N HIS A 110 29.49 -10.06 -3.15
CA HIS A 110 30.58 -10.83 -2.55
C HIS A 110 30.20 -11.18 -1.10
N PRO A 111 30.30 -12.46 -0.69
CA PRO A 111 30.23 -12.82 0.72
C PRO A 111 31.37 -12.12 1.48
N GLN A 112 31.09 -11.63 2.68
CA GLN A 112 32.11 -11.18 3.64
C GLN A 112 32.70 -12.37 4.39
#